data_AF-A0A817IKI2-F1
#
_entry.id   AF-A0A817IKI2-F1
#
_cell.length_a   1.000
_cell.length_b   1.000
_cell.length_c   1.000
_cell.angle_alpha   90.00
_cell.angle_beta   90.00
_cell.angle_gamma   90.00
#
_symmetry.space_group_name_H-M   'P 1'
#
loop_
_entity.id
_entity.type
_entity.pdbx_description
1 polymer ?
#
loop_
_entity_poly.entity_id
_entity_poly.type
_entity_poly.pdbx_seq_one_letter_code
_entity_poly.pdbx_strand_id
1 'polypeptide(L)'
;ENLIEINHGKYLRMKSFVDLDLAEKIYFFKREYLSTNEQWINAACDALRSRLHFLNHIKCEKLNENLNRAIDNSIASCRYHFFSYDGPKYKKLCLPSTPFVGNYFYYPNGEFKHPDDINKLIEDDINYQLYVMAHNGWIMNDDPLRHFAEQGEFYFKGEDCYLRRDLIQWSDLIKLRFGSRREDCPSLYSYMKEYTRLVATTFHGCRLDNCHSTPLWLAQEMMDYAREINPNFYINAELSTGNIKSDARFINQIGINSLIKG
;
A
#
# COMPACT_ATOMS: atom_id res chain seq x y z
N GLU A 1 4.44 -1.97 30.82
CA GLU A 1 4.00 -2.61 29.58
C GLU A 1 3.73 -1.51 28.57
N ASN A 2 4.47 -1.44 27.47
CA ASN A 2 4.15 -0.49 26.40
C ASN A 2 2.92 -1.05 25.68
N LEU A 3 1.77 -0.41 25.86
CA LEU A 3 0.58 -0.68 25.07
C LEU A 3 0.92 -0.39 23.61
N ILE A 4 0.93 -1.43 22.78
CA ILE A 4 1.09 -1.27 21.34
C ILE A 4 -0.23 -0.72 20.82
N GLU A 5 -0.25 0.56 20.43
CA GLU A 5 -1.40 1.18 19.80
C GLU A 5 -1.37 0.88 18.29
N ILE A 6 -2.33 0.07 17.81
CA ILE A 6 -2.50 -0.18 16.39
C ILE A 6 -3.41 0.91 15.82
N ASN A 7 -2.81 1.80 15.02
CA ASN A 7 -3.57 2.74 14.22
C ASN A 7 -4.17 2.01 13.01
N HIS A 8 -5.47 1.74 13.08
CA HIS A 8 -6.20 1.20 11.95
C HIS A 8 -6.35 2.25 10.84
N GLY A 9 -6.33 1.78 9.60
CA GLY A 9 -6.58 2.63 8.44
C GLY A 9 -8.02 3.12 8.32
N LYS A 10 -8.30 3.85 7.24
CA LYS A 10 -9.63 4.39 6.90
C LYS A 10 -10.75 3.35 6.86
N TYR A 11 -10.44 2.09 6.56
CA TYR A 11 -11.44 1.05 6.34
C TYR A 11 -11.38 -0.01 7.44
N LEU A 12 -12.54 -0.24 8.07
CA LEU A 12 -12.77 -1.30 9.02
C LEU A 12 -13.99 -2.13 8.58
N ARG A 13 -13.90 -3.44 8.77
CA ARG A 13 -14.97 -4.37 8.38
C ARG A 13 -16.27 -4.02 9.10
N MET A 14 -17.34 -3.76 8.32
CA MET A 14 -18.68 -3.47 8.82
C MET A 14 -18.77 -2.27 9.80
N LYS A 15 -17.85 -1.29 9.70
CA LYS A 15 -17.86 -0.08 10.55
C LYS A 15 -18.30 1.20 9.82
N SER A 16 -18.85 1.09 8.62
CA SER A 16 -19.49 2.25 7.97
C SER A 16 -20.77 2.62 8.73
N PHE A 17 -20.97 3.91 8.99
CA PHE A 17 -22.13 4.41 9.74
C PHE A 17 -22.74 5.65 9.07
N VAL A 18 -23.95 5.99 9.51
CA VAL A 18 -24.68 7.20 9.09
C VAL A 18 -24.64 8.17 10.26
N ASP A 19 -24.30 9.43 9.98
CA ASP A 19 -24.50 10.52 10.92
C ASP A 19 -26.00 10.82 11.01
N LEU A 20 -26.63 10.41 12.11
CA LEU A 20 -28.07 10.54 12.30
C LEU A 20 -28.50 11.99 12.54
N ASP A 21 -27.68 12.82 13.17
CA ASP A 21 -27.98 14.24 13.40
C ASP A 21 -28.00 15.00 12.07
N LEU A 22 -27.07 14.66 11.16
CA LEU A 22 -27.08 15.19 9.80
C LEU A 22 -28.26 14.64 8.99
N ALA A 23 -28.56 13.34 9.12
CA ALA A 23 -29.69 12.73 8.42
C ALA A 23 -31.03 13.36 8.85
N GLU A 24 -31.20 13.66 10.14
CA GLU A 24 -32.37 14.37 10.67
C GLU A 24 -32.56 15.72 9.96
N LYS A 25 -31.51 16.55 9.94
CA LYS A 25 -31.53 17.88 9.32
C LYS A 25 -31.87 17.84 7.82
N ILE A 26 -31.47 16.78 7.11
CA ILE A 26 -31.67 16.68 5.66
C ILE A 26 -33.03 16.07 5.31
N TYR A 27 -33.46 15.03 6.01
CA TYR A 27 -34.63 14.21 5.59
C TYR A 27 -35.89 14.45 6.41
N PHE A 28 -35.77 14.94 7.65
CA PHE A 28 -36.87 15.10 8.61
C PHE A 28 -37.36 16.55 8.66
N PHE A 29 -37.80 17.08 7.51
CA PHE A 29 -38.36 18.43 7.38
C PHE A 29 -39.87 18.41 7.10
N LYS A 30 -40.52 19.56 7.29
CA LYS A 30 -41.96 19.76 7.11
C LYS A 30 -42.39 19.55 5.65
N ARG A 31 -43.33 18.63 5.37
CA ARG A 31 -43.88 18.41 4.03
C ARG A 31 -45.34 18.83 3.99
N GLU A 32 -45.63 19.97 3.36
CA GLU A 32 -46.95 20.64 3.40
C GLU A 32 -48.10 19.81 2.84
N TYR A 33 -47.81 18.83 1.99
CA TYR A 33 -48.79 17.96 1.35
C TYR A 33 -49.17 16.71 2.17
N LEU A 34 -48.59 16.52 3.36
CA LEU A 34 -48.85 15.39 4.25
C LEU A 34 -49.57 15.87 5.52
N SER A 35 -50.53 15.09 6.02
CA SER A 35 -51.47 15.56 7.05
C SER A 35 -51.23 14.96 8.43
N THR A 36 -50.62 13.78 8.52
CA THR A 36 -50.42 13.05 9.78
C THR A 36 -48.94 12.84 10.10
N ASN A 37 -48.57 12.83 11.38
CA ASN A 37 -47.18 12.58 11.80
C ASN A 37 -46.62 11.26 11.24
N GLU A 38 -47.45 10.22 11.15
CA GLU A 38 -47.06 8.93 10.58
C GLU A 38 -46.68 9.04 9.10
N GLN A 39 -47.48 9.75 8.29
CA GLN A 39 -47.16 9.99 6.88
C GLN A 39 -45.81 10.70 6.72
N TRP A 40 -45.50 11.62 7.63
CA TRP A 40 -44.26 12.40 7.57
C TRP A 40 -43.05 11.56 7.93
N ILE A 41 -43.14 10.79 9.01
CA ILE A 41 -42.09 9.87 9.44
C ILE A 41 -41.81 8.86 8.33
N ASN A 42 -42.86 8.25 7.77
CA ASN A 42 -42.70 7.30 6.65
C ASN A 42 -42.02 7.95 5.45
N ALA A 43 -42.45 9.16 5.06
CA ALA A 43 -41.88 9.84 3.91
C ALA A 43 -40.42 10.31 4.15
N ALA A 44 -40.04 10.65 5.38
CA ALA A 44 -38.66 10.95 5.77
C ALA A 44 -37.79 9.67 5.74
N CYS A 45 -38.27 8.59 6.34
CA CYS A 45 -37.62 7.27 6.33
C CYS A 45 -37.42 6.74 4.92
N ASP A 46 -38.41 6.87 4.04
CA ASP A 46 -38.32 6.43 2.64
C ASP A 46 -37.32 7.26 1.85
N ALA A 47 -37.24 8.58 2.09
CA ALA A 47 -36.24 9.44 1.47
C ALA A 47 -34.81 9.09 1.92
N LEU A 48 -34.61 8.90 3.23
CA LEU A 48 -33.33 8.44 3.77
C LEU A 48 -32.95 7.06 3.22
N ARG A 49 -33.88 6.10 3.23
CA ARG A 49 -33.67 4.75 2.68
C ARG A 49 -33.27 4.81 1.21
N SER A 50 -33.98 5.60 0.41
CA SER A 50 -33.67 5.78 -1.02
C SER A 50 -32.27 6.37 -1.23
N ARG A 51 -31.87 7.35 -0.41
CA ARG A 51 -30.50 7.89 -0.46
C ARG A 51 -29.47 6.83 -0.10
N LEU A 52 -29.68 6.08 0.98
CA LEU A 52 -28.75 5.05 1.42
C LEU A 52 -28.58 3.96 0.35
N HIS A 53 -29.67 3.52 -0.29
CA HIS A 53 -29.59 2.61 -1.43
C HIS A 53 -28.77 3.19 -2.58
N PHE A 54 -28.99 4.46 -2.94
CA PHE A 54 -28.22 5.13 -3.98
C PHE A 54 -26.71 5.23 -3.65
N LEU A 55 -26.37 5.64 -2.42
CA LEU A 55 -24.99 5.75 -1.97
C LEU A 55 -24.30 4.38 -1.92
N ASN A 56 -25.01 3.37 -1.40
CA ASN A 56 -24.51 2.00 -1.38
C ASN A 56 -24.32 1.46 -2.80
N HIS A 57 -25.25 1.76 -3.72
CA HIS A 57 -25.11 1.37 -5.12
C HIS A 57 -23.84 1.96 -5.74
N ILE A 58 -23.55 3.26 -5.55
CA ILE A 58 -22.29 3.87 -6.01
C ILE A 58 -21.06 3.14 -5.44
N LYS A 59 -21.09 2.78 -4.16
CA LYS A 59 -19.98 2.05 -3.53
C LYS A 59 -19.86 0.62 -4.05
N CYS A 60 -20.97 -0.07 -4.29
CA CYS A 60 -21.00 -1.39 -4.90
C CYS A 60 -20.43 -1.36 -6.32
N GLU A 61 -20.84 -0.41 -7.17
CA GLU A 61 -20.29 -0.25 -8.51
C GLU A 61 -18.77 -0.06 -8.46
N LYS A 62 -18.28 0.81 -7.57
CA LYS A 62 -16.85 1.03 -7.42
C LYS A 62 -16.08 -0.22 -6.95
N LEU A 63 -16.67 -0.97 -6.02
CA LEU A 63 -16.08 -2.21 -5.54
C LEU A 63 -16.07 -3.27 -6.64
N ASN A 64 -17.13 -3.38 -7.43
CA ASN A 64 -17.21 -4.29 -8.57
C ASN A 64 -16.14 -3.98 -9.62
N GLU A 65 -15.90 -2.70 -9.94
CA GLU A 65 -14.77 -2.29 -10.79
C GLU A 65 -13.42 -2.78 -10.23
N ASN A 66 -13.18 -2.57 -8.94
CA ASN A 66 -11.95 -2.98 -8.27
C ASN A 66 -11.78 -4.51 -8.28
N LEU A 67 -12.85 -5.26 -8.03
CA LEU A 67 -12.85 -6.73 -8.02
C LEU A 67 -12.64 -7.30 -9.43
N ASN A 68 -13.29 -6.74 -10.45
CA ASN A 68 -13.07 -7.12 -11.85
C ASN A 68 -11.60 -6.92 -12.24
N ARG A 69 -11.01 -5.77 -11.87
CA ARG A 69 -9.59 -5.50 -12.06
C ARG A 69 -8.69 -6.54 -11.37
N ALA A 70 -9.03 -6.94 -10.15
CA ALA A 70 -8.29 -7.96 -9.40
C ALA A 70 -8.36 -9.35 -10.06
N ILE A 71 -9.52 -9.71 -10.62
CA ILE A 71 -9.70 -10.94 -11.39
C ILE A 71 -8.81 -10.88 -12.65
N ASP A 72 -8.88 -9.79 -13.41
CA ASP A 72 -8.09 -9.62 -14.63
C ASP A 72 -6.59 -9.72 -14.35
N ASN A 73 -6.10 -9.05 -13.31
CA ASN A 73 -4.69 -9.11 -12.91
C ASN A 73 -4.29 -10.51 -12.42
N SER A 74 -5.16 -11.22 -11.71
CA SER A 74 -4.92 -12.61 -11.29
C SER A 74 -4.79 -13.55 -12.49
N ILE A 75 -5.68 -13.41 -13.47
CA ILE A 75 -5.65 -14.17 -14.72
C ILE A 75 -4.39 -13.84 -15.53
N ALA A 76 -4.03 -12.55 -15.64
CA ALA A 76 -2.83 -12.10 -16.32
C ALA A 76 -1.55 -12.68 -15.69
N SER A 77 -1.43 -12.63 -14.36
CA SER A 77 -0.34 -13.26 -13.61
C SER A 77 -0.24 -14.76 -13.92
N CYS A 78 -1.36 -15.48 -13.85
CA CYS A 78 -1.36 -16.91 -14.17
C CYS A 78 -0.95 -17.17 -15.63
N ARG A 79 -1.48 -16.40 -16.59
CA ARG A 79 -1.11 -16.49 -18.01
C ARG A 79 0.38 -16.30 -18.22
N TYR A 80 0.96 -15.27 -17.61
CA TYR A 80 2.39 -15.00 -17.68
C TYR A 80 3.21 -16.15 -17.11
N HIS A 81 2.92 -16.58 -15.89
CA HIS A 81 3.73 -17.59 -15.19
C HIS A 81 3.67 -18.98 -15.82
N PHE A 82 2.54 -19.39 -16.39
CA PHE A 82 2.33 -20.78 -16.85
C PHE A 82 2.34 -20.93 -18.38
N PHE A 83 1.92 -19.92 -19.13
CA PHE A 83 1.59 -20.08 -20.55
C PHE A 83 2.34 -19.14 -21.49
N SER A 84 2.75 -17.96 -21.03
CA SER A 84 3.39 -16.97 -21.91
C SER A 84 4.74 -17.45 -22.43
N TYR A 85 5.08 -17.05 -23.65
CA TYR A 85 6.31 -17.45 -24.32
C TYR A 85 7.56 -16.91 -23.59
N ASP A 86 7.47 -15.68 -23.09
CA ASP A 86 8.47 -14.91 -22.36
C ASP A 86 8.41 -15.13 -20.83
N GLY A 87 7.40 -15.84 -20.34
CA GLY A 87 7.25 -16.15 -18.92
C GLY A 87 8.04 -17.39 -18.47
N PRO A 88 8.04 -17.68 -17.15
CA PRO A 88 8.82 -18.79 -16.58
C PRO A 88 8.29 -20.20 -16.90
N LYS A 89 7.05 -20.33 -17.41
CA LYS A 89 6.44 -21.60 -17.85
C LYS A 89 6.44 -22.68 -16.78
N TYR A 90 5.98 -22.33 -15.57
CA TYR A 90 5.81 -23.29 -14.49
C TYR A 90 4.94 -24.47 -14.92
N LYS A 91 5.32 -25.69 -14.49
CA LYS A 91 4.64 -26.93 -14.90
C LYS A 91 3.56 -27.39 -13.94
N LYS A 92 3.62 -26.94 -12.69
CA LYS A 92 2.72 -27.36 -11.62
C LYS A 92 2.47 -26.22 -10.65
N LEU A 93 1.25 -26.19 -10.13
CA LEU A 93 0.87 -25.35 -8.99
C LEU A 93 1.38 -25.99 -7.69
N CYS A 94 2.23 -25.27 -6.97
CA CYS A 94 2.74 -25.66 -5.66
C CYS A 94 2.73 -24.44 -4.74
N LEU A 95 2.11 -24.54 -3.58
CA LEU A 95 2.24 -23.51 -2.55
C LEU A 95 3.46 -23.84 -1.67
N PRO A 96 4.33 -22.87 -1.32
CA PRO A 96 4.27 -21.45 -1.70
C PRO A 96 5.08 -21.11 -2.98
N SER A 97 5.76 -22.08 -3.60
CA SER A 97 6.82 -21.83 -4.60
C SER A 97 6.33 -21.42 -6.00
N THR A 98 5.21 -21.95 -6.47
CA THR A 98 4.59 -21.65 -7.77
C THR A 98 3.07 -21.47 -7.61
N PRO A 99 2.63 -20.42 -6.88
CA PRO A 99 1.22 -20.18 -6.64
C PRO A 99 0.53 -19.68 -7.92
N PHE A 100 -0.80 -19.81 -7.95
CA PHE A 100 -1.62 -19.25 -9.04
C PHE A 100 -1.48 -17.72 -9.15
N VAL A 101 -1.43 -17.05 -8.01
CA VAL A 101 -1.05 -15.64 -7.86
C VAL A 101 -0.08 -15.53 -6.70
N GLY A 102 0.99 -14.74 -6.86
CA GLY A 102 1.97 -14.52 -5.80
C GLY A 102 1.33 -14.02 -4.50
N ASN A 103 1.99 -14.28 -3.38
CA ASN A 103 1.54 -13.81 -2.09
C ASN A 103 1.83 -12.31 -1.92
N TYR A 104 0.81 -11.56 -1.51
CA TYR A 104 0.88 -10.10 -1.32
C TYR A 104 1.18 -9.70 0.12
N PHE A 105 0.97 -10.60 1.07
CA PHE A 105 1.20 -10.34 2.49
C PHE A 105 1.96 -11.49 3.13
N TYR A 106 2.98 -11.16 3.90
CA TYR A 106 3.55 -12.09 4.85
C TYR A 106 2.56 -12.32 5.99
N TYR A 107 2.40 -13.57 6.39
CA TYR A 107 1.60 -13.98 7.54
C TYR A 107 2.50 -14.61 8.61
N PRO A 108 2.19 -14.43 9.90
CA PRO A 108 2.94 -15.05 11.00
C PRO A 108 3.08 -16.55 10.82
N ASN A 109 4.28 -17.09 11.14
CA ASN A 109 4.66 -18.50 11.00
C ASN A 109 4.64 -19.04 9.56
N GLY A 110 4.44 -18.19 8.54
CA GLY A 110 4.45 -18.60 7.13
C GLY A 110 3.32 -19.57 6.73
N GLU A 111 2.30 -19.71 7.57
CA GLU A 111 1.17 -20.62 7.33
C GLU A 111 0.18 -20.00 6.34
N PHE A 112 -0.11 -20.73 5.26
CA PHE A 112 -1.22 -20.41 4.37
C PHE A 112 -2.51 -20.99 4.95
N LYS A 113 -3.34 -20.11 5.53
CA LYS A 113 -4.65 -20.45 6.08
C LYS A 113 -5.78 -20.08 5.12
N HIS A 114 -6.96 -20.65 5.34
CA HIS A 114 -8.15 -20.22 4.61
C HIS A 114 -8.43 -18.73 4.90
N PRO A 115 -8.91 -17.93 3.93
CA PRO A 115 -9.17 -16.51 4.16
C PRO A 115 -10.07 -16.21 5.37
N ASP A 116 -11.06 -17.06 5.64
CA ASP A 116 -11.94 -16.90 6.81
C ASP A 116 -11.19 -17.09 8.15
N ASP A 117 -10.24 -18.02 8.21
CA ASP A 117 -9.40 -18.23 9.39
C ASP A 117 -8.44 -17.04 9.59
N ILE A 118 -7.87 -16.53 8.50
CA ILE A 118 -7.02 -15.32 8.53
C ILE A 118 -7.82 -14.12 9.04
N ASN A 119 -9.03 -13.92 8.52
CA ASN A 119 -9.90 -12.81 8.94
C ASN A 119 -10.22 -12.89 10.44
N LYS A 120 -10.54 -14.09 10.94
CA LYS A 120 -10.77 -14.30 12.37
C LYS A 120 -9.53 -14.01 13.21
N LEU A 121 -8.35 -14.47 12.78
CA LEU A 121 -7.10 -14.20 13.48
C LEU A 121 -6.74 -12.71 13.49
N ILE A 122 -6.98 -11.99 12.39
CA ILE A 122 -6.76 -10.53 12.33
C ILE A 122 -7.73 -9.79 13.25
N GLU A 123 -8.96 -10.28 13.43
CA GLU A 123 -9.97 -9.70 14.32
C GLU A 123 -9.69 -9.99 15.81
N ASP A 124 -9.25 -11.21 16.12
CA ASP A 124 -9.18 -11.72 17.50
C ASP A 124 -7.76 -11.66 18.12
N ASP A 125 -6.69 -11.65 17.30
CA ASP A 125 -5.30 -11.74 17.76
C ASP A 125 -4.45 -10.55 17.32
N ILE A 126 -4.20 -9.66 18.29
CA ILE A 126 -3.37 -8.46 18.11
C ILE A 126 -1.95 -8.77 17.65
N ASN A 127 -1.35 -9.87 18.13
CA ASN A 127 0.00 -10.25 17.72
C ASN A 127 -0.02 -10.74 16.28
N TYR A 128 -1.04 -11.51 15.90
CA TYR A 128 -1.20 -11.94 14.51
C TYR A 128 -1.34 -10.74 13.58
N GLN A 129 -2.17 -9.76 13.96
CA GLN A 129 -2.38 -8.53 13.20
C GLN A 129 -1.09 -7.72 13.01
N LEU A 130 -0.25 -7.59 14.05
CA LEU A 130 1.01 -6.82 14.00
C LEU A 130 2.02 -7.35 12.97
N TYR A 131 1.97 -8.65 12.71
CA TYR A 131 2.94 -9.34 11.86
C TYR A 131 2.37 -9.72 10.47
N VAL A 132 1.17 -9.23 10.14
CA VAL A 132 0.67 -9.28 8.74
C VAL A 132 1.27 -8.09 7.99
N MET A 133 2.24 -8.36 7.12
CA MET A 133 3.07 -7.33 6.50
C MET A 133 2.96 -7.38 4.98
N ALA A 134 2.80 -6.22 4.33
CA ALA A 134 2.69 -6.15 2.88
C ALA A 134 4.03 -6.46 2.18
N HIS A 135 3.98 -7.24 1.12
CA HIS A 135 5.12 -7.44 0.23
C HIS A 135 5.38 -6.22 -0.65
N ASN A 136 6.65 -6.00 -0.99
CA ASN A 136 7.07 -4.96 -1.93
C ASN A 136 6.88 -5.43 -3.39
N GLY A 137 7.14 -4.53 -4.34
CA GLY A 137 7.06 -4.82 -5.77
C GLY A 137 7.05 -3.54 -6.59
N TRP A 138 6.49 -3.63 -7.79
CA TRP A 138 6.32 -2.48 -8.69
C TRP A 138 4.98 -2.57 -9.43
N ILE A 139 4.47 -1.44 -9.91
CA ILE A 139 3.22 -1.36 -10.67
C ILE A 139 3.56 -0.99 -12.11
N MET A 140 3.01 -1.74 -13.06
CA MET A 140 3.22 -1.49 -14.48
C MET A 140 2.68 -0.12 -14.88
N ASN A 141 3.50 0.69 -15.58
CA ASN A 141 3.18 2.02 -16.07
C ASN A 141 2.70 3.00 -14.99
N ASP A 142 3.20 2.86 -13.77
CA ASP A 142 2.88 3.78 -12.67
C ASP A 142 3.94 4.87 -12.49
N ASP A 143 3.57 5.91 -11.74
CA ASP A 143 4.52 6.91 -11.26
C ASP A 143 5.40 6.28 -10.16
N PRO A 144 6.71 6.07 -10.40
CA PRO A 144 7.61 5.45 -9.44
C PRO A 144 7.78 6.27 -8.15
N LEU A 145 7.50 7.57 -8.20
CA LEU A 145 7.58 8.46 -7.04
C LEU A 145 6.36 8.32 -6.13
N ARG A 146 5.29 7.65 -6.59
CA ARG A 146 4.10 7.42 -5.78
C ARG A 146 4.32 6.23 -4.84
N HIS A 147 4.18 6.47 -3.55
CA HIS A 147 4.16 5.42 -2.55
C HIS A 147 2.86 4.62 -2.63
N PHE A 148 2.87 3.52 -3.38
CA PHE A 148 1.67 2.70 -3.60
C PHE A 148 1.12 2.02 -2.35
N ALA A 149 1.95 1.82 -1.32
CA ALA A 149 1.55 1.20 -0.05
C ALA A 149 1.06 2.22 1.00
N GLU A 150 1.19 3.52 0.74
CA GLU A 150 0.70 4.55 1.66
C GLU A 150 -0.77 4.88 1.39
N GLN A 151 -1.48 5.26 2.46
CA GLN A 151 -2.81 5.86 2.31
C GLN A 151 -2.63 7.26 1.72
N GLY A 152 -3.15 7.47 0.51
CA GLY A 152 -3.20 8.80 -0.09
C GLY A 152 -4.18 9.71 0.66
N GLU A 153 -3.89 11.00 0.67
CA GLU A 153 -4.86 12.03 1.08
C GLU A 153 -5.89 12.32 -0.02
N PHE A 154 -5.59 11.91 -1.26
CA PHE A 154 -6.40 12.14 -2.45
C PHE A 154 -6.62 10.83 -3.20
N TYR A 155 -7.87 10.59 -3.61
CA TYR A 155 -8.44 9.39 -4.26
C TYR A 155 -7.80 8.95 -5.60
N PHE A 156 -6.48 9.04 -5.75
CA PHE A 156 -5.78 8.71 -7.00
C PHE A 156 -4.95 7.44 -6.86
N LYS A 157 -5.44 6.39 -7.55
CA LYS A 157 -4.78 5.20 -8.12
C LYS A 157 -3.88 4.31 -7.24
N GLY A 158 -3.27 4.77 -6.15
CA GLY A 158 -2.36 3.98 -5.31
C GLY A 158 -3.03 3.15 -4.22
N GLU A 159 -4.04 3.70 -3.53
CA GLU A 159 -4.61 3.11 -2.29
C GLU A 159 -5.17 1.70 -2.43
N ASP A 160 -5.63 1.34 -3.64
CA ASP A 160 -6.27 0.06 -3.91
C ASP A 160 -5.34 -0.95 -4.59
N CYS A 161 -4.03 -0.67 -4.77
CA CYS A 161 -3.17 -1.50 -5.62
C CYS A 161 -3.08 -2.96 -5.16
N TYR A 162 -3.06 -3.18 -3.84
CA TYR A 162 -3.10 -4.52 -3.24
C TYR A 162 -4.46 -5.19 -3.44
N LEU A 163 -5.57 -4.45 -3.28
CA LEU A 163 -6.92 -4.95 -3.48
C LEU A 163 -7.18 -5.34 -4.94
N ARG A 164 -6.77 -4.46 -5.87
CA ARG A 164 -6.88 -4.64 -7.32
C ARG A 164 -5.83 -5.57 -7.89
N ARG A 165 -4.85 -6.02 -7.09
CA ARG A 165 -3.69 -6.81 -7.55
C ARG A 165 -2.93 -6.14 -8.70
N ASP A 166 -2.87 -4.81 -8.69
CA ASP A 166 -2.12 -4.02 -9.68
C ASP A 166 -0.60 -4.13 -9.47
N LEU A 167 -0.18 -4.46 -8.25
CA LEU A 167 1.22 -4.66 -7.87
C LEU A 167 1.74 -6.00 -8.39
N ILE A 168 2.86 -5.96 -9.10
CA ILE A 168 3.72 -7.11 -9.39
C ILE A 168 4.62 -7.29 -8.17
N GLN A 169 4.20 -8.20 -7.31
CA GLN A 169 4.71 -8.43 -5.97
C GLN A 169 5.95 -9.33 -5.96
N TRP A 170 6.87 -9.03 -5.06
CA TRP A 170 7.99 -9.88 -4.69
C TRP A 170 7.65 -10.57 -3.36
N SER A 171 7.13 -11.80 -3.44
CA SER A 171 6.61 -12.55 -2.29
C SER A 171 7.67 -12.97 -1.26
N ASP A 172 8.93 -12.63 -1.48
CA ASP A 172 10.06 -12.83 -0.59
C ASP A 172 10.51 -11.52 0.10
N LEU A 173 10.01 -10.36 -0.33
CA LEU A 173 10.44 -9.05 0.16
C LEU A 173 9.30 -8.31 0.86
N ILE A 174 9.45 -8.03 2.15
CA ILE A 174 8.52 -7.19 2.92
C ILE A 174 8.80 -5.71 2.62
N LYS A 175 7.75 -4.91 2.40
CA LYS A 175 7.87 -3.46 2.23
C LYS A 175 8.11 -2.80 3.58
N LEU A 176 9.23 -2.08 3.69
CA LEU A 176 9.54 -1.25 4.86
C LEU A 176 8.78 0.09 4.79
N ARG A 177 8.13 0.47 5.89
CA ARG A 177 7.35 1.72 6.03
C ARG A 177 8.12 2.73 6.87
N PHE A 178 8.75 3.71 6.21
CA PHE A 178 9.52 4.76 6.86
C PHE A 178 8.69 5.99 7.26
N GLY A 179 7.51 6.19 6.66
CA GLY A 179 6.71 7.40 6.87
C GLY A 179 7.36 8.63 6.25
N SER A 180 6.97 9.80 6.76
CA SER A 180 7.37 11.10 6.23
C SER A 180 8.65 11.66 6.86
N ARG A 181 9.02 11.12 8.03
CA ARG A 181 10.16 11.57 8.85
C ARG A 181 10.65 10.45 9.77
N ARG A 182 11.86 10.61 10.31
CA ARG A 182 12.48 9.65 11.23
C ARG A 182 11.63 9.30 12.46
N GLU A 183 10.84 10.25 12.97
CA GLU A 183 9.98 10.04 14.14
C GLU A 183 8.81 9.09 13.87
N ASP A 184 8.44 8.89 12.60
CA ASP A 184 7.35 7.99 12.22
C ASP A 184 7.78 6.52 12.26
N CYS A 185 9.09 6.23 12.30
CA CYS A 185 9.66 4.88 12.28
C CYS A 185 10.99 4.73 13.06
N PRO A 186 11.09 5.18 14.33
CA PRO A 186 12.37 5.38 15.02
C PRO A 186 13.26 4.13 15.06
N SER A 187 12.70 2.95 15.35
CA SER A 187 13.45 1.69 15.38
C SER A 187 13.99 1.28 14.01
N LEU A 188 13.17 1.43 12.97
CA LEU A 188 13.55 1.10 11.60
C LEU A 188 14.60 2.09 11.06
N TYR A 189 14.42 3.37 11.33
CA TYR A 189 15.41 4.41 11.01
C TYR A 189 16.74 4.11 11.69
N SER A 190 16.74 3.82 12.99
CA SER A 190 17.95 3.47 13.74
C SER A 190 18.65 2.24 13.17
N TYR A 191 17.88 1.21 12.79
CA TYR A 191 18.41 0.01 12.16
C TYR A 191 19.11 0.35 10.83
N MET A 192 18.44 1.11 9.96
CA MET A 192 19.01 1.52 8.67
C MET A 192 20.21 2.45 8.82
N LYS A 193 20.22 3.31 9.83
CA LYS A 193 21.37 4.16 10.15
C LYS A 193 22.57 3.32 10.55
N GLU A 194 22.39 2.32 11.41
CA GLU A 194 23.47 1.40 11.80
C GLU A 194 23.94 0.54 10.61
N TYR A 195 23.01 0.04 9.79
CA TYR A 195 23.37 -0.65 8.54
C TYR A 195 24.21 0.24 7.62
N THR A 196 23.82 1.50 7.45
CA THR A 196 24.56 2.47 6.66
C THR A 196 25.95 2.74 7.24
N ARG A 197 26.08 2.82 8.58
CA ARG A 197 27.38 2.91 9.26
C ARG A 197 28.28 1.75 8.86
N LEU A 198 27.77 0.52 8.95
CA LEU A 198 28.51 -0.70 8.62
C LEU A 198 28.96 -0.70 7.16
N VAL A 199 28.10 -0.31 6.22
CA VAL A 199 28.46 -0.21 4.81
C VAL A 199 29.56 0.84 4.61
N ALA A 200 29.41 2.03 5.19
CA ALA A 200 30.35 3.14 5.04
C ALA A 200 31.74 2.86 5.66
N THR A 201 31.80 2.10 6.75
CA THR A 201 33.09 1.70 7.37
C THR A 201 33.77 0.54 6.64
N THR A 202 33.03 -0.22 5.83
CA THR A 202 33.55 -1.46 5.21
C THR A 202 33.88 -1.27 3.73
N PHE A 203 33.09 -0.47 3.01
CA PHE A 203 33.19 -0.32 1.57
C PHE A 203 33.51 1.12 1.17
N HIS A 204 34.07 1.29 -0.02
CA HIS A 204 34.35 2.59 -0.62
C HIS A 204 33.09 3.30 -1.16
N GLY A 205 31.97 2.59 -1.24
CA GLY A 205 30.74 3.10 -1.82
C GLY A 205 29.59 2.09 -1.80
N CYS A 206 28.44 2.50 -2.32
CA CYS A 206 27.26 1.66 -2.47
C CYS A 206 26.63 1.78 -3.87
N ARG A 207 25.79 0.80 -4.18
CA ARG A 207 24.81 0.86 -5.27
C ARG A 207 23.42 0.96 -4.65
N LEU A 208 22.69 2.04 -4.96
CA LEU A 208 21.29 2.20 -4.60
C LEU A 208 20.41 1.52 -5.66
N ASP A 209 19.81 0.40 -5.27
CA ASP A 209 18.83 -0.33 -6.07
C ASP A 209 17.47 0.38 -6.06
N ASN A 210 16.78 0.41 -7.20
CA ASN A 210 15.45 1.02 -7.33
C ASN A 210 15.33 2.40 -6.61
N CYS A 211 16.34 3.26 -6.79
CA CYS A 211 16.52 4.48 -5.98
C CYS A 211 15.31 5.42 -6.03
N HIS A 212 14.62 5.44 -7.17
CA HIS A 212 13.41 6.24 -7.40
C HIS A 212 12.21 5.83 -6.51
N SER A 213 12.19 4.59 -6.00
CA SER A 213 11.13 4.08 -5.11
C SER A 213 11.44 4.27 -3.61
N THR A 214 12.59 4.86 -3.29
CA THR A 214 13.00 5.16 -1.90
C THR A 214 12.60 6.59 -1.54
N PRO A 215 12.00 6.84 -0.36
CA PRO A 215 11.71 8.21 0.09
C PRO A 215 12.97 9.07 0.04
N LEU A 216 12.89 10.20 -0.66
CA LEU A 216 14.06 11.04 -0.94
C LEU A 216 14.73 11.56 0.34
N TRP A 217 13.95 11.91 1.35
CA TRP A 217 14.45 12.36 2.65
C TRP A 217 15.33 11.29 3.32
N LEU A 218 14.89 10.03 3.26
CA LEU A 218 15.59 8.92 3.87
C LEU A 218 16.88 8.61 3.11
N ALA A 219 16.81 8.54 1.78
CA ALA A 219 17.98 8.29 0.95
C ALA A 219 19.06 9.37 1.16
N GLN A 220 18.65 10.64 1.24
CA GLN A 220 19.55 11.74 1.56
C GLN A 220 20.20 11.55 2.94
N GLU A 221 19.41 11.39 4.01
CA GLU A 221 19.96 11.29 5.37
C GLU A 221 20.94 10.11 5.52
N MET A 222 20.63 8.96 4.91
CA MET A 222 21.53 7.81 4.97
C MET A 222 22.84 8.09 4.20
N MET A 223 22.76 8.69 3.02
CA MET A 223 23.97 8.96 2.23
C MET A 223 24.82 10.09 2.81
N ASP A 224 24.20 11.11 3.41
CA ASP A 224 24.88 12.15 4.16
C ASP A 224 25.62 11.53 5.36
N TYR A 225 24.95 10.66 6.12
CA TYR A 225 25.58 9.95 7.25
C TYR A 225 26.72 9.01 6.81
N ALA A 226 26.59 8.33 5.67
CA ALA A 226 27.68 7.54 5.10
C ALA A 226 28.92 8.41 4.79
N ARG A 227 28.71 9.65 4.31
CA ARG A 227 29.78 10.61 4.01
C ARG A 227 30.37 11.29 5.23
N GLU A 228 29.61 11.46 6.30
CA GLU A 228 30.16 11.88 7.59
C GLU A 228 31.21 10.88 8.09
N ILE A 229 30.98 9.58 7.86
CA ILE A 229 31.89 8.49 8.26
C ILE A 229 33.04 8.34 7.26
N ASN A 230 32.74 8.37 5.96
CA ASN A 230 33.71 8.24 4.88
C ASN A 230 33.49 9.37 3.86
N PRO A 231 34.25 10.48 3.96
CA PRO A 231 34.07 11.65 3.07
C PRO A 231 34.18 11.35 1.57
N ASN A 232 34.83 10.25 1.19
CA ASN A 232 35.00 9.81 -0.20
C ASN A 232 34.00 8.71 -0.61
N PHE A 233 32.96 8.47 0.17
CA PHE A 233 32.00 7.39 -0.10
C PHE A 233 31.28 7.61 -1.44
N TYR A 234 31.47 6.64 -2.35
CA TYR A 234 30.97 6.68 -3.72
C TYR A 234 29.53 6.13 -3.81
N ILE A 235 28.65 6.86 -4.49
CA ILE A 235 27.23 6.49 -4.62
C ILE A 235 26.91 6.27 -6.09
N ASN A 236 26.60 5.02 -6.45
CA ASN A 236 26.01 4.66 -7.74
C ASN A 236 24.51 4.39 -7.56
N ALA A 237 23.66 4.75 -8.50
CA ALA A 237 22.22 4.53 -8.40
C ALA A 237 21.58 3.96 -9.67
N GLU A 238 20.65 3.04 -9.50
CA GLU A 238 19.62 2.74 -10.48
C GLU A 238 18.46 3.70 -10.29
N LEU A 239 18.39 4.73 -11.15
CA LEU A 239 17.42 5.82 -11.05
C LEU A 239 16.74 6.02 -12.41
N SER A 240 15.41 5.92 -12.42
CA SER A 240 14.59 6.23 -13.57
C SER A 240 13.24 6.73 -13.07
N THR A 241 13.07 8.06 -13.07
CA THR A 241 11.79 8.68 -12.65
C THR A 241 10.87 8.99 -13.84
N GLY A 242 11.32 8.73 -15.07
CA GLY A 242 10.62 9.13 -16.30
C GLY A 242 10.64 10.65 -16.55
N ASN A 243 11.29 11.44 -15.70
CA ASN A 243 11.39 12.88 -15.81
C ASN A 243 12.78 13.38 -15.41
N ILE A 244 13.50 13.96 -16.37
CA ILE A 244 14.88 14.45 -16.17
C ILE A 244 15.01 15.47 -15.03
N LYS A 245 13.98 16.28 -14.76
CA LYS A 245 13.99 17.24 -13.65
C LYS A 245 13.93 16.52 -12.29
N SER A 246 13.12 15.47 -12.21
CA SER A 246 13.03 14.63 -11.01
C SER A 246 14.33 13.85 -10.81
N ASP A 247 14.91 13.29 -11.87
CA ASP A 247 16.22 12.62 -11.79
C ASP A 247 17.30 13.59 -11.28
N ALA A 248 17.37 14.80 -11.85
CA ALA A 248 18.33 15.83 -11.42
C ALA A 248 18.16 16.19 -9.93
N ARG A 249 16.91 16.24 -9.43
CA ARG A 249 16.64 16.48 -8.02
C ARG A 249 17.19 15.35 -7.15
N PHE A 250 16.94 14.09 -7.50
CA PHE A 250 17.47 12.93 -6.76
C PHE A 250 19.01 12.93 -6.76
N ILE A 251 19.63 13.15 -7.92
CA ILE A 251 21.09 13.18 -8.07
C ILE A 251 21.70 14.25 -7.16
N ASN A 252 21.17 15.48 -7.20
CA ASN A 252 21.72 16.59 -6.44
C ASN A 252 21.47 16.45 -4.93
N GLN A 253 20.28 16.00 -4.54
CA GLN A 253 19.88 15.94 -3.13
C GLN A 253 20.51 14.76 -2.38
N ILE A 254 20.71 13.61 -3.04
CA ILE A 254 21.41 12.46 -2.47
C ILE A 254 22.93 12.58 -2.69
N GLY A 255 23.34 13.39 -3.67
CA GLY A 255 24.72 13.53 -4.11
C GLY A 255 25.23 12.28 -4.84
N ILE A 256 24.44 11.73 -5.76
CA ILE A 256 24.79 10.53 -6.53
C ILE A 256 25.98 10.82 -7.46
N ASN A 257 26.98 9.95 -7.45
CA ASN A 257 28.19 10.09 -8.27
C ASN A 257 28.01 9.54 -9.69
N SER A 258 27.24 8.46 -9.85
CA SER A 258 26.97 7.85 -11.16
C SER A 258 25.61 7.19 -11.23
N LEU A 259 25.11 7.05 -12.46
CA LEU A 259 23.88 6.35 -12.77
C LEU A 259 24.18 5.09 -13.58
N ILE A 260 23.48 4.02 -13.26
CA ILE A 260 23.43 2.83 -14.10
C ILE A 260 22.56 3.14 -15.32
N LYS A 261 23.07 2.81 -16.50
CA LYS A 261 22.29 2.79 -17.74
C LYS A 261 22.02 1.34 -18.12
N GLY A 262 20.74 1.00 -18.27
CA GLY A 262 20.28 -0.25 -18.88
C GLY A 262 20.28 -0.17 -20.40
#